data_AF-X0X622-F1
#
_entry.id   AF-X0X622-F1
#
_cell.length_a   1.000
_cell.length_b   1.000
_cell.length_c   1.000
_cell.angle_alpha   90.00
_cell.angle_beta   90.00
_cell.angle_gamma   90.00
#
_symmetry.space_group_name_H-M   'P 1'
#
loop_
_entity.id
_entity.type
_entity.pdbx_description
1 polymer ?
#
loop_
_entity_poly.entity_id
_entity_poly.type
_entity_poly.pdbx_seq_one_letter_code
_entity_poly.pdbx_strand_id
1 'polypeptide(L)'
;AISNPKQASSWDVGDVMAVTWGTRSIAGNVRISISRNGGKNYQGITTENDGVYDWAVTGPASVNCMLKIEPVDDATKGTTQGLFSIVDPTDGLVAYYPFAGSAGDMSGSGHDGTAAGAAPGEDRFGNAGYAYGFDGQDDEISIPDHADLQLTGAMTLSAWIKREGTWDQSGRIVCKRSDVSGDGYGMEVAHPSGKLRFHLHMNDSFSSTAAIPMDEWTHVAVTFDSAASKVRLYINGELDSEHST
;
A
#
# COMPACT_ATOMS: atom_id res chain seq x y z
N ALA A 1 -6.87 14.35 -28.04
CA ALA A 1 -6.07 14.65 -26.83
C ALA A 1 -6.20 13.45 -25.92
N ILE A 2 -5.16 13.17 -25.14
CA ILE A 2 -5.18 12.12 -24.11
C ILE A 2 -5.96 12.66 -22.91
N SER A 3 -6.86 11.85 -22.36
CA SER A 3 -7.67 12.19 -21.18
C SER A 3 -7.32 11.33 -19.96
N ASN A 4 -6.79 10.12 -20.17
CA ASN A 4 -6.26 9.27 -19.11
C ASN A 4 -5.03 8.47 -19.61
N PRO A 5 -3.97 8.28 -18.80
CA PRO A 5 -3.73 8.81 -17.46
C PRO A 5 -3.78 10.34 -17.42
N LYS A 6 -4.00 10.95 -16.25
CA LYS A 6 -3.86 12.42 -16.08
C LYS A 6 -2.41 12.79 -15.76
N GLN A 7 -2.01 14.01 -16.04
CA GLN A 7 -0.73 14.52 -15.56
C GLN A 7 -0.70 14.47 -14.02
N ALA A 8 0.44 14.07 -13.45
CA ALA A 8 0.66 13.81 -12.03
C ALA A 8 -0.20 12.68 -11.42
N SER A 9 -0.93 11.91 -12.22
CA SER A 9 -1.56 10.66 -11.71
C SER A 9 -0.50 9.62 -11.39
N SER A 10 -0.83 8.72 -10.46
CA SER A 10 -0.03 7.56 -10.09
C SER A 10 -0.83 6.29 -10.38
N TRP A 11 -0.14 5.26 -10.86
CA TRP A 11 -0.72 3.95 -11.15
C TRP A 11 0.17 2.88 -10.56
N ASP A 12 -0.40 1.91 -9.86
CA ASP A 12 0.36 0.88 -9.20
C ASP A 12 0.65 -0.28 -10.16
N VAL A 13 1.83 -0.90 -10.04
CA VAL A 13 2.13 -2.14 -10.77
C VAL A 13 1.09 -3.20 -10.38
N GLY A 14 0.47 -3.81 -11.40
CA GLY A 14 -0.65 -4.73 -11.23
C GLY A 14 -2.02 -4.13 -11.55
N ASP A 15 -2.13 -2.80 -11.61
CA ASP A 15 -3.36 -2.12 -12.01
C ASP A 15 -3.70 -2.33 -13.49
N VAL A 16 -4.96 -2.08 -13.83
CA VAL A 16 -5.43 -1.89 -15.19
C VAL A 16 -5.76 -0.42 -15.40
N MET A 17 -4.91 0.27 -16.15
CA MET A 17 -5.07 1.68 -16.50
C MET A 17 -5.88 1.83 -17.78
N ALA A 18 -7.11 2.33 -17.68
CA ALA A 18 -7.93 2.67 -18.85
C ALA A 18 -7.35 3.89 -19.58
N VAL A 19 -6.46 3.68 -20.56
CA VAL A 19 -5.91 4.74 -21.40
C VAL A 19 -7.02 5.27 -22.29
N THR A 20 -7.32 6.57 -22.23
CA THR A 20 -8.40 7.17 -23.02
C THR A 20 -7.91 8.34 -23.85
N TRP A 21 -8.43 8.44 -25.07
CA TRP A 21 -8.07 9.50 -26.01
C TRP A 21 -9.20 9.87 -26.96
N GLY A 22 -9.15 11.09 -27.49
CA GLY A 22 -10.05 11.51 -28.55
C GLY A 22 -9.71 10.88 -29.89
N THR A 23 -10.68 10.22 -30.52
CA THR A 23 -10.57 9.42 -31.76
C THR A 23 -10.54 10.21 -33.07
N ARG A 24 -10.31 11.55 -33.01
CA ARG A 24 -10.26 12.55 -34.11
C ARG A 24 -10.21 11.90 -35.50
N SER A 25 -11.08 12.20 -36.48
CA SER A 25 -11.14 11.64 -37.86
C SER A 25 -9.90 10.91 -38.42
N ILE A 26 -9.50 9.82 -37.78
CA ILE A 26 -8.29 9.03 -37.98
C ILE A 26 -8.87 7.67 -38.34
N ALA A 27 -8.66 7.28 -39.60
CA ALA A 27 -8.97 5.94 -40.04
C ALA A 27 -7.89 4.98 -39.56
N GLY A 28 -8.27 3.73 -39.33
CA GLY A 28 -7.35 2.67 -38.96
C GLY A 28 -6.95 2.65 -37.49
N ASN A 29 -5.79 2.06 -37.23
CA ASN A 29 -5.31 1.76 -35.88
C ASN A 29 -4.44 2.89 -35.32
N VAL A 30 -4.35 2.91 -33.98
CA VAL A 30 -3.40 3.76 -33.26
C VAL A 30 -2.35 2.90 -32.54
N ARG A 31 -1.15 3.46 -32.40
CA ARG A 31 -0.11 2.96 -31.53
C ARG A 31 -0.16 3.69 -30.20
N ILE A 32 -0.33 2.95 -29.11
CA ILE A 32 -0.25 3.46 -27.73
C ILE A 32 1.11 3.05 -27.18
N SER A 33 1.93 4.03 -26.77
CA SER A 33 3.28 3.77 -26.27
C SER A 33 3.57 4.49 -24.97
N ILE A 34 4.16 3.79 -24.00
CA ILE A 34 4.62 4.34 -22.73
C ILE A 34 6.16 4.40 -22.73
N SER A 35 6.67 5.54 -22.28
CA SER A 35 8.05 5.75 -21.89
C SER A 35 8.12 5.79 -20.37
N ARG A 36 9.15 5.16 -19.78
CA ARG A 36 9.48 5.28 -18.35
C ARG A 36 10.68 6.19 -18.07
N ASN A 37 11.24 6.84 -19.09
CA ASN A 37 12.50 7.59 -18.98
C ASN A 37 12.40 9.01 -19.57
N GLY A 38 11.27 9.69 -19.34
CA GLY A 38 11.09 11.07 -19.79
C GLY A 38 11.03 11.24 -21.31
N GLY A 39 10.53 10.23 -22.01
CA GLY A 39 10.27 10.25 -23.45
C GLY A 39 11.47 9.87 -24.31
N LYS A 40 12.55 9.33 -23.73
CA LYS A 40 13.73 8.89 -24.50
C LYS A 40 13.44 7.62 -25.29
N ASN A 41 12.81 6.63 -24.64
CA ASN A 41 12.45 5.34 -25.25
C ASN A 41 10.98 5.03 -24.98
N TYR A 42 10.28 4.52 -26.00
CA TYR A 42 8.88 4.13 -25.91
C TYR A 42 8.70 2.64 -26.21
N GLN A 43 7.87 1.98 -25.42
CA GLN A 43 7.36 0.65 -25.69
C GLN A 43 5.85 0.74 -25.86
N GLY A 44 5.30 0.06 -26.86
CA GLY A 44 3.91 0.25 -27.22
C GLY A 44 3.31 -0.89 -27.99
N ILE A 45 2.00 -0.83 -28.09
CA ILE A 45 1.13 -1.78 -28.78
C ILE A 45 0.32 -1.05 -29.85
N THR A 46 -0.29 -1.80 -30.75
CA THR A 46 -1.23 -1.28 -31.74
C THR A 46 -2.63 -1.80 -31.41
N THR A 47 -3.61 -0.90 -31.44
CA THR A 47 -5.01 -1.20 -31.19
C THR A 47 -5.90 -0.39 -32.13
N GLU A 48 -7.18 -0.75 -32.22
CA GLU A 48 -8.18 0.04 -32.94
C GLU A 48 -8.31 1.45 -32.34
N ASN A 49 -8.70 2.42 -33.16
CA ASN A 49 -8.92 3.80 -32.73
C ASN A 49 -10.35 4.00 -32.18
N ASP A 50 -10.69 3.29 -31.11
CA ASP A 50 -12.01 3.34 -30.44
C ASP A 50 -12.06 4.29 -29.23
N GLY A 51 -10.91 4.82 -28.81
CA GLY A 51 -10.78 5.87 -27.80
C GLY A 51 -10.51 5.35 -26.38
N VAL A 52 -10.39 4.04 -26.20
CA VAL A 52 -10.07 3.43 -24.91
C VAL A 52 -9.20 2.18 -25.08
N TYR A 53 -8.27 1.97 -24.16
CA TYR A 53 -7.51 0.74 -24.07
C TYR A 53 -7.15 0.43 -22.62
N ASP A 54 -7.47 -0.77 -22.17
CA ASP A 54 -7.14 -1.25 -20.83
C ASP A 54 -5.68 -1.70 -20.78
N TRP A 55 -4.84 -0.81 -20.27
CA TRP A 55 -3.40 -1.03 -20.17
C TRP A 55 -3.03 -1.72 -18.86
N ALA A 56 -2.54 -2.95 -18.93
CA ALA A 56 -1.94 -3.62 -17.78
C ALA A 56 -0.66 -2.87 -17.34
N VAL A 57 -0.68 -2.30 -16.14
CA VAL A 57 0.44 -1.53 -15.58
C VAL A 57 1.49 -2.50 -15.07
N THR A 58 2.66 -2.49 -15.71
CA THR A 58 3.77 -3.37 -15.36
C THR A 58 4.96 -2.58 -14.82
N GLY A 59 5.87 -3.27 -14.11
CA GLY A 59 7.17 -2.73 -13.77
C GLY A 59 8.08 -2.46 -14.99
N PRO A 60 9.23 -1.79 -14.79
CA PRO A 60 9.65 -1.19 -13.52
C PRO A 60 8.85 0.09 -13.19
N ALA A 61 8.81 0.46 -11.90
CA ALA A 61 8.29 1.74 -11.45
C ALA A 61 9.09 2.91 -12.06
N SER A 62 8.44 4.06 -12.23
CA SER A 62 9.08 5.29 -12.67
C SER A 62 8.19 6.51 -12.43
N VAL A 63 8.79 7.57 -11.90
CA VAL A 63 8.17 8.89 -11.73
C VAL A 63 8.18 9.76 -12.99
N ASN A 64 8.84 9.30 -14.06
CA ASN A 64 9.05 10.05 -15.30
C ASN A 64 8.34 9.37 -16.48
N CYS A 65 7.10 8.92 -16.27
CA CYS A 65 6.36 8.25 -17.31
C CYS A 65 5.77 9.26 -18.33
N MET A 66 5.76 8.85 -19.60
CA MET A 66 5.11 9.59 -20.68
C MET A 66 4.33 8.63 -21.56
N LEU A 67 3.14 9.05 -22.00
CA LEU A 67 2.28 8.31 -22.91
C LEU A 67 2.29 9.02 -24.26
N LYS A 68 2.34 8.25 -25.33
CA LYS A 68 2.25 8.71 -26.71
C LYS A 68 1.22 7.89 -27.46
N ILE A 69 0.30 8.56 -28.15
CA ILE A 69 -0.71 7.93 -29.01
C ILE A 69 -0.58 8.50 -30.42
N GLU A 70 -0.37 7.62 -31.39
CA GLU A 70 -0.11 7.99 -32.79
C GLU A 70 -0.94 7.14 -33.75
N PRO A 71 -1.58 7.73 -34.77
CA PRO A 71 -2.12 6.94 -35.87
C PRO A 71 -1.01 6.15 -36.55
N VAL A 72 -1.28 4.87 -36.85
CA VAL A 72 -0.29 4.00 -37.53
C VAL A 72 0.06 4.55 -38.91
N ASP A 73 -0.91 5.09 -39.63
CA ASP A 73 -0.76 5.56 -41.01
C ASP A 73 -0.34 7.04 -41.11
N ASP A 74 -0.38 7.80 -40.00
CA ASP A 74 -0.05 9.22 -39.98
C ASP A 74 0.42 9.67 -38.58
N ALA A 75 1.66 9.32 -38.25
CA ALA A 75 2.27 9.65 -36.96
C ALA A 75 2.31 11.17 -36.66
N THR A 76 2.21 12.02 -37.68
CA THR A 76 2.23 13.49 -37.50
C THR A 76 1.02 14.01 -36.73
N LYS A 77 -0.07 13.24 -36.70
CA LYS A 77 -1.30 13.54 -35.94
C LYS A 77 -1.26 13.06 -34.49
N GLY A 78 -0.12 12.50 -34.06
CA GLY A 78 0.09 11.98 -32.73
C GLY A 78 -0.07 13.01 -31.62
N THR A 79 -0.25 12.51 -30.41
CA THR A 79 -0.31 13.30 -29.19
C THR A 79 0.52 12.62 -28.11
N THR A 80 1.23 13.43 -27.32
CA THR A 80 2.02 12.96 -26.18
C THR A 80 1.52 13.64 -24.92
N GLN A 81 1.48 12.89 -23.83
CA GLN A 81 1.23 13.40 -22.50
C GLN A 81 2.31 12.88 -21.55
N GLY A 82 2.94 13.78 -20.81
CA GLY A 82 3.98 13.41 -19.85
C GLY A 82 3.55 13.46 -18.39
N LEU A 83 4.45 13.00 -17.54
CA LEU A 83 4.54 13.26 -16.10
C LEU A 83 3.42 12.60 -15.27
N PHE A 84 3.08 11.35 -15.59
CA PHE A 84 2.45 10.45 -14.63
C PHE A 84 3.50 9.52 -14.04
N SER A 85 3.15 8.81 -12.97
CA SER A 85 4.03 7.85 -12.29
C SER A 85 3.47 6.44 -12.38
N ILE A 86 4.37 5.47 -12.51
CA ILE A 86 4.10 4.07 -12.18
C ILE A 86 4.82 3.80 -10.87
N VAL A 87 4.10 3.30 -9.87
CA VAL A 87 4.64 2.97 -8.55
C VAL A 87 4.59 1.45 -8.36
N ASP A 88 5.65 0.89 -7.80
CA ASP A 88 5.63 -0.50 -7.37
C ASP A 88 5.31 -0.51 -5.87
N PRO A 89 4.10 -0.94 -5.45
CA PRO A 89 3.73 -0.93 -4.04
C PRO A 89 4.56 -1.92 -3.21
N THR A 90 5.33 -2.80 -3.87
CA THR A 90 6.26 -3.73 -3.21
C THR A 90 7.67 -3.18 -3.09
N ASP A 91 7.98 -2.02 -3.68
CA ASP A 91 9.29 -1.40 -3.55
C ASP A 91 9.51 -0.92 -2.10
N GLY A 92 10.62 -1.35 -1.49
CA GLY A 92 10.93 -1.11 -0.08
C GLY A 92 10.08 -1.92 0.91
N LEU A 93 9.32 -2.91 0.46
CA LEU A 93 8.54 -3.79 1.33
C LEU A 93 9.47 -4.69 2.14
N VAL A 94 9.47 -4.52 3.46
CA VAL A 94 10.30 -5.33 4.38
C VAL A 94 9.63 -6.67 4.68
N ALA A 95 8.32 -6.68 4.93
CA ALA A 95 7.54 -7.88 5.19
C ALA A 95 6.08 -7.70 4.76
N TYR A 96 5.43 -8.78 4.32
CA TYR A 96 4.03 -8.75 3.89
C TYR A 96 3.30 -10.04 4.21
N TYR A 97 2.26 -9.95 5.03
CA TYR A 97 1.49 -11.09 5.50
C TYR A 97 0.05 -10.98 4.97
N PRO A 98 -0.23 -11.50 3.75
CA PRO A 98 -1.60 -11.58 3.23
C PRO A 98 -2.44 -12.65 3.92
N PHE A 99 -1.82 -13.41 4.83
CA PHE A 99 -2.40 -14.53 5.56
C PHE A 99 -3.06 -15.61 4.69
N ALA A 100 -2.60 -15.80 3.45
CA ALA A 100 -3.15 -16.78 2.50
C ALA A 100 -2.87 -18.23 2.92
N GLY A 101 -3.64 -18.74 3.89
CA GLY A 101 -3.55 -20.08 4.46
C GLY A 101 -2.45 -20.28 5.52
N SER A 102 -1.60 -19.29 5.76
CA SER A 102 -0.52 -19.33 6.75
C SER A 102 -0.03 -17.92 7.11
N ALA A 103 0.84 -17.81 8.12
CA ALA A 103 1.53 -16.57 8.48
C ALA A 103 2.87 -16.36 7.73
N GLY A 104 3.00 -16.91 6.52
CA GLY A 104 4.20 -16.74 5.70
C GLY A 104 4.38 -15.33 5.15
N ASP A 105 5.64 -14.91 5.00
CA ASP A 105 6.02 -13.63 4.45
C ASP A 105 6.08 -13.69 2.91
N MET A 106 5.17 -12.95 2.28
CA MET A 106 5.02 -12.88 0.82
C MET A 106 5.72 -11.66 0.21
N SER A 107 6.54 -10.93 0.98
CA SER A 107 7.41 -9.87 0.45
C SER A 107 8.61 -10.43 -0.33
N GLY A 108 9.00 -11.67 -0.04
CA GLY A 108 10.23 -12.29 -0.54
C GLY A 108 11.44 -12.11 0.38
N SER A 109 11.29 -11.43 1.52
CA SER A 109 12.36 -11.21 2.52
C SER A 109 12.57 -12.38 3.48
N GLY A 110 11.64 -13.34 3.51
CA GLY A 110 11.76 -14.57 4.30
C GLY A 110 11.54 -14.38 5.80
N HIS A 111 10.75 -13.38 6.19
CA HIS A 111 10.36 -13.12 7.58
C HIS A 111 9.12 -13.93 7.99
N ASP A 112 9.13 -15.24 7.75
CA ASP A 112 7.96 -16.09 8.00
C ASP A 112 7.54 -16.08 9.49
N GLY A 113 6.24 -15.89 9.72
CA GLY A 113 5.63 -15.92 11.04
C GLY A 113 5.20 -17.34 11.45
N THR A 114 5.25 -17.61 12.75
CA THR A 114 4.71 -18.82 13.37
C THR A 114 3.52 -18.45 14.26
N ALA A 115 2.32 -18.93 13.89
CA ALA A 115 1.10 -18.73 14.67
C ALA A 115 1.06 -19.68 15.88
N ALA A 116 0.66 -19.15 17.03
CA ALA A 116 0.37 -19.87 18.26
C ALA A 116 -0.96 -19.38 18.84
N GLY A 117 -1.86 -20.29 19.21
CA GLY A 117 -3.23 -19.98 19.66
C GLY A 117 -4.17 -19.57 18.51
N ALA A 118 -3.73 -18.59 17.71
CA ALA A 118 -4.53 -17.99 16.65
C ALA A 118 -4.80 -18.97 15.49
N ALA A 119 -6.06 -19.03 15.06
CA ALA A 119 -6.49 -19.81 13.90
C ALA A 119 -6.79 -18.92 12.68
N PRO A 120 -6.54 -19.41 11.44
CA PRO A 120 -6.95 -18.70 10.24
C PRO A 120 -8.47 -18.52 10.18
N GLY A 121 -8.89 -17.30 9.84
CA GLY A 121 -10.29 -16.88 9.71
C GLY A 121 -10.60 -16.22 8.37
N GLU A 122 -11.80 -15.67 8.26
CA GLU A 122 -12.26 -14.95 7.06
C GLU A 122 -11.68 -13.53 7.00
N ASP A 123 -11.29 -13.09 5.80
CA ASP A 123 -10.87 -11.71 5.55
C ASP A 123 -12.06 -10.75 5.33
N ARG A 124 -11.75 -9.51 4.94
CA ARG A 124 -12.72 -8.46 4.61
C ARG A 124 -13.64 -8.74 3.41
N PHE A 125 -13.38 -9.81 2.67
CA PHE A 125 -14.17 -10.26 1.53
C PHE A 125 -14.87 -11.60 1.79
N GLY A 126 -14.74 -12.17 2.98
CA GLY A 126 -15.27 -13.50 3.31
C GLY A 126 -14.42 -14.65 2.77
N ASN A 127 -13.16 -14.39 2.36
CA ASN A 127 -12.26 -15.46 1.94
C ASN A 127 -11.73 -16.18 3.17
N ALA A 128 -12.04 -17.48 3.29
CA ALA A 128 -11.59 -18.29 4.40
C ALA A 128 -10.07 -18.50 4.39
N GLY A 129 -9.43 -18.32 5.55
CA GLY A 129 -8.00 -18.50 5.74
C GLY A 129 -7.17 -17.37 5.13
N TYR A 130 -7.64 -16.12 5.19
CA TYR A 130 -6.95 -14.91 4.73
C TYR A 130 -6.85 -13.82 5.82
N ALA A 131 -7.14 -14.19 7.07
CA ALA A 131 -6.96 -13.39 8.27
C ALA A 131 -6.68 -14.30 9.47
N TYR A 132 -6.30 -13.72 10.60
CA TYR A 132 -6.20 -14.41 11.90
C TYR A 132 -7.04 -13.68 12.94
N GLY A 133 -7.74 -14.45 13.77
CA GLY A 133 -8.42 -13.95 14.97
C GLY A 133 -7.49 -14.03 16.18
N PHE A 134 -7.54 -13.01 17.04
CA PHE A 134 -6.77 -12.93 18.28
C PHE A 134 -7.73 -12.66 19.44
N ASP A 135 -7.86 -13.61 20.36
CA ASP A 135 -8.82 -13.54 21.47
C ASP A 135 -8.33 -12.73 22.69
N GLY A 136 -7.04 -12.38 22.70
CA GLY A 136 -6.40 -11.58 23.76
C GLY A 136 -5.89 -12.39 24.95
N GLN A 137 -5.88 -13.72 24.89
CA GLN A 137 -5.41 -14.59 25.96
C GLN A 137 -4.02 -15.18 25.69
N ASP A 138 -3.88 -15.98 24.63
CA ASP A 138 -2.63 -16.68 24.27
C ASP A 138 -2.34 -16.70 22.75
N ASP A 139 -3.08 -15.90 22.00
CA ASP A 139 -2.96 -15.78 20.54
C ASP A 139 -1.84 -14.83 20.12
N GLU A 140 -0.88 -15.33 19.33
CA GLU A 140 0.14 -14.51 18.68
C GLU A 140 0.64 -15.10 17.36
N ILE A 141 1.24 -14.24 16.54
CA ILE A 141 2.11 -14.65 15.43
C ILE A 141 3.50 -14.12 15.75
N SER A 142 4.44 -15.03 15.98
CA SER A 142 5.83 -14.68 16.28
C SER A 142 6.68 -14.71 15.02
N ILE A 143 7.48 -13.67 14.82
CA ILE A 143 8.45 -13.57 13.71
C ILE A 143 9.85 -13.57 14.35
N PRO A 144 10.78 -14.44 13.90
CA PRO A 144 12.14 -14.44 14.41
C PRO A 144 12.82 -13.08 14.29
N ASP A 145 13.66 -12.73 15.27
CA ASP A 145 14.41 -11.47 15.20
C ASP A 145 15.34 -11.45 13.98
N HIS A 146 15.35 -10.31 13.29
CA HIS A 146 16.18 -10.08 12.11
C HIS A 146 16.56 -8.60 12.00
N ALA A 147 17.72 -8.32 11.41
CA ALA A 147 18.24 -6.96 11.22
C ALA A 147 17.35 -6.12 10.29
N ASP A 148 16.74 -6.74 9.28
CA ASP A 148 15.83 -6.06 8.35
C ASP A 148 14.57 -5.52 9.03
N LEU A 149 14.16 -6.15 10.14
CA LEU A 149 13.04 -5.69 10.96
C LEU A 149 13.48 -4.60 11.96
N GLN A 150 14.76 -4.22 12.04
CA GLN A 150 15.24 -3.15 12.91
C GLN A 150 15.13 -1.79 12.18
N LEU A 151 13.88 -1.35 11.98
CA LEU A 151 13.57 -0.11 11.27
C LEU A 151 14.09 1.12 12.04
N THR A 152 15.12 1.78 11.51
CA THR A 152 15.79 2.94 12.14
C THR A 152 15.57 4.27 11.41
N GLY A 153 15.04 4.22 10.19
CA GLY A 153 14.76 5.40 9.37
C GLY A 153 13.27 5.64 9.17
N ALA A 154 12.92 6.19 8.01
CA ALA A 154 11.53 6.30 7.60
C ALA A 154 10.90 4.90 7.51
N MET A 155 9.66 4.76 7.98
CA MET A 155 8.94 3.49 8.00
C MET A 155 7.45 3.69 7.78
N THR A 156 6.80 2.65 7.28
CA THR A 156 5.33 2.56 7.22
C THR A 156 4.89 1.21 7.76
N LEU A 157 3.89 1.23 8.64
CA LEU A 157 3.18 0.04 9.10
C LEU A 157 1.73 0.15 8.61
N SER A 158 1.17 -0.93 8.07
CA SER A 158 -0.23 -0.96 7.63
C SER A 158 -0.86 -2.32 7.89
N ALA A 159 -2.15 -2.33 8.17
CA ALA A 159 -2.93 -3.54 8.38
C ALA A 159 -4.41 -3.30 8.07
N TRP A 160 -5.09 -4.34 7.61
CA TRP A 160 -6.54 -4.44 7.76
C TRP A 160 -6.82 -5.09 9.10
N ILE A 161 -7.67 -4.47 9.91
CA ILE A 161 -8.06 -4.99 11.23
C ILE A 161 -9.58 -5.01 11.37
N LYS A 162 -10.09 -5.96 12.15
CA LYS A 162 -11.46 -5.94 12.67
C LYS A 162 -11.40 -6.09 14.17
N ARG A 163 -12.21 -5.31 14.85
CA ARG A 163 -12.20 -5.11 16.30
C ARG A 163 -13.48 -5.68 16.87
N GLU A 164 -13.40 -6.83 17.57
CA GLU A 164 -14.56 -7.56 18.07
C GLU A 164 -14.49 -7.84 19.59
N GLY A 165 -15.65 -7.88 20.24
CA GLY A 165 -15.76 -8.26 21.64
C GLY A 165 -15.42 -7.15 22.64
N THR A 166 -15.12 -7.54 23.87
CA THR A 166 -14.81 -6.65 24.98
C THR A 166 -13.36 -6.80 25.41
N TRP A 167 -12.68 -5.68 25.64
CA TRP A 167 -11.28 -5.67 26.08
C TRP A 167 -11.11 -4.75 27.29
N ASP A 168 -10.21 -5.15 28.18
CA ASP A 168 -9.74 -4.34 29.30
C ASP A 168 -8.29 -3.82 29.12
N GLN A 169 -7.69 -4.14 27.96
CA GLN A 169 -6.30 -3.82 27.59
C GLN A 169 -6.20 -3.35 26.13
N SER A 170 -5.08 -2.69 25.78
CA SER A 170 -4.78 -2.32 24.39
C SER A 170 -4.53 -3.57 23.53
N GLY A 171 -5.09 -3.63 22.33
CA GLY A 171 -4.87 -4.72 21.37
C GLY A 171 -3.67 -4.42 20.47
N ARG A 172 -2.58 -5.19 20.59
CA ARG A 172 -1.39 -5.05 19.73
C ARG A 172 -1.70 -5.59 18.33
N ILE A 173 -1.39 -4.80 17.30
CA ILE A 173 -1.51 -5.20 15.88
C ILE A 173 -0.16 -5.72 15.38
N VAL A 174 0.91 -4.97 15.66
CA VAL A 174 2.30 -5.37 15.42
C VAL A 174 3.18 -4.75 16.49
N CYS A 175 4.16 -5.50 16.98
CA CYS A 175 5.07 -5.03 18.01
C CYS A 175 6.48 -5.57 17.77
N LYS A 176 7.46 -4.66 17.70
CA LYS A 176 8.89 -4.96 17.83
C LYS A 176 9.48 -3.97 18.81
N ARG A 177 9.08 -4.12 20.07
CA ARG A 177 9.42 -3.23 21.16
C ARG A 177 9.80 -4.02 22.40
N SER A 178 10.78 -3.53 23.14
CA SER A 178 11.15 -4.07 24.44
C SER A 178 10.12 -3.62 25.48
N ASP A 179 9.49 -4.58 26.17
CA ASP A 179 8.62 -4.28 27.31
C ASP A 179 9.40 -3.67 28.50
N VAL A 180 10.74 -3.79 28.51
CA VAL A 180 11.59 -3.27 29.60
C VAL A 180 12.00 -1.83 29.36
N SER A 181 12.57 -1.53 28.18
CA SER A 181 13.06 -0.18 27.86
C SER A 181 12.02 0.70 27.18
N GLY A 182 10.93 0.09 26.67
CA GLY A 182 10.02 0.75 25.74
C GLY A 182 10.65 1.03 24.37
N ASP A 183 11.88 0.60 24.12
CA ASP A 183 12.55 0.92 22.85
C ASP A 183 12.12 0.02 21.71
N GLY A 184 12.01 0.58 20.50
CA GLY A 184 11.49 -0.08 19.31
C GLY A 184 10.26 0.62 18.73
N TYR A 185 9.43 -0.15 18.01
CA TYR A 185 8.20 0.36 17.38
C TYR A 185 7.03 -0.59 17.59
N GLY A 186 5.82 -0.05 17.53
CA GLY A 186 4.61 -0.86 17.61
C GLY A 186 3.36 -0.09 17.18
N MET A 187 2.36 -0.82 16.70
CA MET A 187 1.05 -0.29 16.35
C MET A 187 -0.01 -1.09 17.12
N GLU A 188 -0.88 -0.38 17.82
CA GLU A 188 -1.92 -0.99 18.65
C GLU A 188 -3.23 -0.20 18.54
N VAL A 189 -4.30 -0.80 19.04
CA VAL A 189 -5.53 -0.07 19.35
C VAL A 189 -5.61 0.16 20.85
N ALA A 190 -5.60 1.44 21.23
CA ALA A 190 -5.53 1.90 22.60
C ALA A 190 -6.81 1.63 23.39
N HIS A 191 -6.68 1.01 24.57
CA HIS A 191 -7.76 1.00 25.57
C HIS A 191 -7.67 2.24 26.50
N PRO A 192 -8.81 2.83 26.94
CA PRO A 192 -10.19 2.56 26.53
C PRO A 192 -10.65 3.36 25.30
N SER A 193 -9.79 4.20 24.73
CA SER A 193 -10.19 5.19 23.73
C SER A 193 -10.58 4.59 22.38
N GLY A 194 -10.13 3.38 22.08
CA GLY A 194 -10.28 2.73 20.79
C GLY A 194 -9.49 3.37 19.66
N LYS A 195 -8.56 4.26 19.98
CA LYS A 195 -7.75 4.99 18.98
C LYS A 195 -6.62 4.13 18.46
N LEU A 196 -6.26 4.30 17.19
CA LEU A 196 -5.00 3.79 16.68
C LEU A 196 -3.87 4.51 17.42
N ARG A 197 -2.91 3.75 17.95
CA ARG A 197 -1.73 4.27 18.62
C ARG A 197 -0.48 3.67 18.00
N PHE A 198 0.47 4.55 17.70
CA PHE A 198 1.81 4.20 17.28
C PHE A 198 2.78 4.48 18.42
N HIS A 199 3.63 3.50 18.73
CA HIS A 199 4.78 3.66 19.62
C HIS A 199 6.03 3.78 18.78
N LEU A 200 6.87 4.74 19.13
CA LEU A 200 8.19 4.95 18.58
C LEU A 200 9.12 5.22 19.76
N HIS A 201 10.36 4.73 19.71
CA HIS A 201 11.46 5.04 20.64
C HIS A 201 11.09 5.36 22.10
N MET A 202 11.41 4.44 23.01
CA MET A 202 11.14 4.57 24.45
C MET A 202 9.67 4.86 24.76
N ASN A 203 9.32 6.10 25.12
CA ASN A 203 7.97 6.46 25.59
C ASN A 203 7.18 7.28 24.57
N ASP A 204 7.71 7.50 23.37
CA ASP A 204 6.99 8.30 22.39
C ASP A 204 5.81 7.51 21.85
N SER A 205 4.63 8.13 21.94
CA SER A 205 3.42 7.55 21.39
C SER A 205 2.53 8.61 20.77
N PHE A 206 1.96 8.25 19.63
CA PHE A 206 1.14 9.12 18.81
C PHE A 206 -0.19 8.42 18.56
N SER A 207 -1.29 9.14 18.71
CA SER A 207 -2.63 8.55 18.59
C SER A 207 -3.47 9.28 17.55
N SER A 208 -4.38 8.53 16.94
CA SER A 208 -5.40 9.07 16.06
C SER A 208 -6.38 9.98 16.79
N THR A 209 -7.07 10.84 16.04
CA THR A 209 -8.20 11.62 16.52
C THR A 209 -9.42 10.71 16.65
N ALA A 210 -9.76 9.98 15.58
CA ALA A 210 -10.88 9.04 15.56
C ALA A 210 -10.55 7.71 16.26
N ALA A 211 -11.58 7.07 16.81
CA ALA A 211 -11.51 5.69 17.28
C ALA A 211 -11.75 4.73 16.11
N ILE A 212 -11.12 3.57 16.13
CA ILE A 212 -11.39 2.48 15.20
C ILE A 212 -12.76 1.88 15.54
N PRO A 213 -13.69 1.78 14.58
CA PRO A 213 -15.02 1.22 14.82
C PRO A 213 -14.95 -0.26 15.25
N MET A 214 -15.96 -0.69 16.00
CA MET A 214 -16.16 -2.10 16.34
C MET A 214 -16.85 -2.82 15.20
N ASP A 215 -16.62 -4.13 15.10
CA ASP A 215 -17.30 -5.06 14.19
C ASP A 215 -17.19 -4.71 12.70
N GLU A 216 -16.24 -3.85 12.34
CA GLU A 216 -16.02 -3.36 10.97
C GLU A 216 -14.55 -3.50 10.57
N TRP A 217 -14.31 -4.03 9.36
CA TRP A 217 -12.99 -4.05 8.77
C TRP A 217 -12.51 -2.63 8.47
N THR A 218 -11.40 -2.25 9.08
CA THR A 218 -10.80 -0.92 8.96
C THR A 218 -9.35 -1.05 8.49
N HIS A 219 -8.99 -0.33 7.43
CA HIS A 219 -7.59 -0.21 7.05
C HIS A 219 -6.93 0.86 7.93
N VAL A 220 -5.85 0.49 8.61
CA VAL A 220 -5.05 1.39 9.43
C VAL A 220 -3.64 1.46 8.89
N ALA A 221 -3.07 2.66 8.86
CA ALA A 221 -1.67 2.83 8.51
C ALA A 221 -1.02 3.94 9.32
N VAL A 222 0.28 3.81 9.55
CA VAL A 222 1.13 4.81 10.17
C VAL A 222 2.38 4.99 9.33
N THR A 223 2.74 6.24 9.04
CA THR A 223 4.02 6.57 8.41
C THR A 223 4.88 7.39 9.36
N PHE A 224 6.16 7.09 9.44
CA PHE A 224 7.17 7.93 10.08
C PHE A 224 8.16 8.40 9.03
N ASP A 225 8.32 9.71 8.91
CA ASP A 225 9.35 10.36 8.10
C ASP A 225 10.45 10.87 9.03
N SER A 226 11.57 10.16 9.07
CA SER A 226 12.70 10.48 9.94
C SER A 226 13.45 11.75 9.53
N ALA A 227 13.32 12.21 8.29
CA ALA A 227 13.97 13.42 7.81
C ALA A 227 13.18 14.67 8.19
N ALA A 228 11.84 14.57 8.14
CA ALA A 228 10.93 15.64 8.54
C ALA A 228 10.54 15.58 10.02
N SER A 229 10.88 14.50 10.74
CA SER A 229 10.42 14.22 12.11
C SER A 229 8.90 14.25 12.22
N LYS A 230 8.23 13.54 11.29
CA LYS A 230 6.76 13.53 11.18
C LYS A 230 6.17 12.14 11.30
N VAL A 231 5.16 11.99 12.15
CA VAL A 231 4.31 10.81 12.25
C VAL A 231 2.93 11.16 11.70
N ARG A 232 2.40 10.31 10.81
CA ARG A 232 1.04 10.45 10.27
C ARG A 232 0.27 9.16 10.47
N LEU A 233 -0.96 9.27 10.93
CA LEU A 233 -1.87 8.16 11.16
C LEU A 233 -3.05 8.26 10.19
N TYR A 234 -3.40 7.14 9.58
CA TYR A 234 -4.41 7.04 8.54
C TYR A 234 -5.46 5.98 8.92
N ILE A 235 -6.72 6.29 8.61
CA ILE A 235 -7.87 5.38 8.77
C ILE A 235 -8.60 5.32 7.44
N ASN A 236 -8.79 4.12 6.89
CA ASN A 236 -9.40 3.87 5.58
C ASN A 236 -8.76 4.67 4.43
N GLY A 237 -7.45 4.89 4.51
CA GLY A 237 -6.67 5.62 3.50
C GLY A 237 -6.72 7.15 3.65
N GLU A 238 -7.52 7.68 4.57
CA GLU A 238 -7.59 9.12 4.85
C GLU A 238 -6.65 9.50 6.00
N LEU A 239 -5.96 10.64 5.86
CA LEU A 239 -5.11 11.19 6.93
C LEU A 239 -6.00 11.65 8.10
N ASP A 240 -5.85 11.02 9.26
CA ASP A 240 -6.61 11.37 10.47
C ASP A 240 -5.83 12.32 11.39
N SER A 241 -4.51 12.15 11.51
CA SER A 241 -3.67 13.03 12.33
C SER A 241 -2.22 13.08 11.87
N GLU A 242 -1.56 14.21 12.13
CA GLU A 242 -0.12 14.41 11.95
C GLU A 242 0.49 14.95 13.26
N HIS A 243 1.63 14.40 13.65
CA HIS A 243 2.39 14.79 14.83
C HIS A 243 3.85 15.06 14.44
N SER A 244 4.51 15.95 15.19
CA SER A 244 5.97 16.07 15.15
C SER A 244 6.58 15.23 16.27
N THR A 245 7.68 14.53 15.97
CA THR A 245 8.47 13.77 16.96
C THR A 245 9.54 14.65 17.60
#